data_AF-A0A397SZ15-F1
#
_entry.id   AF-A0A397SZ15-F1
#
_cell.length_a   1.000
_cell.length_b   1.000
_cell.length_c   1.000
_cell.angle_alpha   90.00
_cell.angle_beta   90.00
_cell.angle_gamma   90.00
#
_symmetry.space_group_name_H-M   'P 1'
#
loop_
_entity.id
_entity.type
_entity.pdbx_description
1 polymer ?
#
loop_
_entity_poly.entity_id
_entity_poly.type
_entity_poly.pdbx_seq_one_letter_code
_entity_poly.pdbx_strand_id
1 'polypeptide(L)'
;MVVGYDIDFNIILPNMISVDVIREKYDSQSKIEFDSIPSQRKFSSMMTNGIPFFGIPVLDNLDPSNNSIVIGHNFDNTNVNVFSYCVKKKCYVKLPKFTFCTFIIPNCTSKSYRSLSFNSKIWKALRKNPFIGLDTSSINPSCISLYLSKNNNFKPIFLIQRIKQVKIKYVDCNCKKTCSICKDNIVSLSKNENNVECIFFDP
;
A
#
# COMPACT_ATOMS: atom_id res chain seq x y z
N MET A 1 -2.06 -1.25 9.16
CA MET A 1 -2.79 -1.40 7.89
C MET A 1 -4.24 -1.48 8.25
N VAL A 2 -4.99 -0.46 7.83
CA VAL A 2 -6.38 -0.25 8.20
C VAL A 2 -7.23 -0.79 7.06
N VAL A 3 -8.13 -1.71 7.39
CA VAL A 3 -9.28 -1.98 6.52
C VAL A 3 -10.27 -0.86 6.85
N GLY A 4 -10.49 0.05 5.90
CA GLY A 4 -11.40 1.17 6.12
C GLY A 4 -12.83 0.65 6.12
N TYR A 5 -13.60 1.03 7.14
CA TYR A 5 -15.06 0.87 7.16
C TYR A 5 -15.77 2.16 6.75
N ASP A 6 -15.07 3.29 6.88
CA ASP A 6 -15.54 4.61 6.52
C ASP A 6 -14.57 5.23 5.50
N ILE A 7 -15.16 5.93 4.53
CA ILE A 7 -14.52 6.63 3.43
C ILE A 7 -14.82 8.13 3.49
N ASP A 8 -15.42 8.60 4.57
CA ASP A 8 -15.58 10.02 4.83
C ASP A 8 -14.23 10.60 5.31
N PHE A 9 -13.50 11.19 4.36
CA PHE A 9 -12.22 11.85 4.62
C PHE A 9 -12.37 13.27 5.14
N ASN A 10 -13.59 13.79 5.37
CA ASN A 10 -13.80 15.13 5.93
C ASN A 10 -13.13 15.29 7.31
N ILE A 11 -12.86 14.18 8.01
CA ILE A 11 -12.17 14.16 9.31
C ILE A 11 -10.64 14.33 9.14
N ILE A 12 -10.09 13.92 8.01
CA ILE A 12 -8.63 13.86 7.75
C ILE A 12 -8.16 15.03 6.89
N LEU A 13 -9.04 15.57 6.04
CA LEU A 13 -8.71 16.58 5.06
C LEU A 13 -9.48 17.88 5.33
N PRO A 14 -8.80 19.05 5.34
CA PRO A 14 -9.49 20.33 5.39
C PRO A 14 -10.50 20.45 4.24
N ASN A 15 -11.65 21.09 4.52
CA ASN A 15 -12.71 21.34 3.53
C ASN A 15 -12.24 22.07 2.25
N MET A 16 -11.04 22.64 2.23
CA MET A 16 -10.44 23.33 1.09
C MET A 16 -9.68 22.39 0.13
N ILE A 17 -9.47 21.13 0.50
CA ILE A 17 -8.72 20.16 -0.30
C ILE A 17 -9.69 19.33 -1.14
N SER A 18 -9.65 19.54 -2.46
CA SER A 18 -10.41 18.71 -3.41
C SER A 18 -9.81 17.32 -3.48
N VAL A 19 -10.66 16.30 -3.38
CA VAL A 19 -10.26 14.89 -3.53
C VAL A 19 -11.15 14.20 -4.54
N ASP A 20 -10.52 13.62 -5.56
CA ASP A 20 -11.18 12.73 -6.49
C ASP A 20 -11.10 11.29 -5.96
N VAL A 21 -12.21 10.55 -6.06
CA VAL A 21 -12.28 9.16 -5.61
C VAL A 21 -12.65 8.25 -6.77
N ILE A 22 -11.79 7.29 -7.06
CA ILE A 22 -12.05 6.20 -8.01
C ILE A 22 -12.39 4.95 -7.21
N ARG A 23 -13.45 4.27 -7.61
CA ARG A 23 -13.97 3.08 -6.92
C ARG A 23 -13.97 1.89 -7.87
N GLU A 24 -13.25 0.86 -7.48
CA GLU A 24 -13.10 -0.37 -8.27
C GLU A 24 -13.61 -1.54 -7.45
N LYS A 25 -14.70 -2.16 -7.90
CA LYS A 25 -15.23 -3.36 -7.26
C LYS A 25 -14.33 -4.55 -7.59
N TYR A 26 -13.84 -5.20 -6.55
CA TYR A 26 -13.09 -6.44 -6.66
C TYR A 26 -13.99 -7.63 -6.30
N ASP A 27 -14.39 -8.37 -7.32
CA ASP A 27 -15.13 -9.62 -7.20
C ASP A 27 -14.52 -10.66 -8.13
N SER A 28 -13.33 -11.13 -7.77
CA SER A 28 -12.60 -12.10 -8.58
C SER A 28 -13.08 -13.53 -8.31
N GLN A 29 -13.49 -14.23 -9.37
CA GLN A 29 -13.84 -15.65 -9.33
C GLN A 29 -12.62 -16.54 -9.06
N SER A 30 -11.41 -16.07 -9.39
CA SER A 30 -10.17 -16.85 -9.25
C SER A 30 -9.75 -17.06 -7.79
N LYS A 31 -10.33 -16.30 -6.84
CA LYS A 31 -10.13 -16.43 -5.38
C LYS A 31 -8.68 -16.71 -4.99
N ILE A 32 -7.74 -15.91 -5.52
CA ILE A 32 -6.31 -15.98 -5.21
C ILE A 32 -5.94 -15.05 -4.05
N GLU A 33 -4.78 -15.26 -3.45
CA GLU A 33 -4.32 -14.49 -2.27
C GLU A 33 -3.65 -13.16 -2.60
N PHE A 34 -3.19 -13.00 -3.84
CA PHE A 34 -2.53 -11.82 -4.40
C PHE A 34 -3.04 -11.62 -5.82
N ASP A 35 -3.45 -10.40 -6.16
CA ASP A 35 -4.00 -10.05 -7.48
C ASP A 35 -3.68 -8.60 -7.84
N SER A 36 -3.95 -8.21 -9.08
CA SER A 36 -3.76 -6.85 -9.58
C SER A 36 -5.08 -6.30 -10.10
N ILE A 37 -5.51 -5.15 -9.59
CA ILE A 37 -6.65 -4.40 -10.09
C ILE A 37 -6.14 -3.44 -11.16
N PRO A 38 -6.52 -3.62 -12.45
CA PRO A 38 -6.13 -2.69 -13.50
C PRO A 38 -6.77 -1.32 -13.26
N SER A 39 -5.95 -0.28 -13.13
CA SER A 39 -6.43 1.09 -12.94
C SER A 39 -6.58 1.79 -14.27
N GLN A 40 -7.64 2.58 -14.41
CA GLN A 40 -7.81 3.48 -15.56
C GLN A 40 -6.85 4.69 -15.51
N ARG A 41 -6.12 4.87 -14.39
CA ARG A 41 -5.14 5.95 -14.21
C ARG A 41 -3.72 5.42 -14.36
N LYS A 42 -2.86 6.28 -14.92
CA LYS A 42 -1.42 6.04 -14.98
C LYS A 42 -0.74 6.67 -13.77
N PHE A 43 -0.59 5.91 -12.70
CA PHE A 43 0.04 6.36 -11.45
C PHE A 43 1.45 6.91 -11.66
N SER A 44 2.19 6.39 -12.64
CA SER A 44 3.51 6.92 -12.99
C SER A 44 3.46 8.40 -13.42
N SER A 45 2.41 8.81 -14.15
CA SER A 45 2.24 10.21 -14.54
C SER A 45 1.91 11.09 -13.34
N MET A 46 1.14 10.57 -12.38
CA MET A 46 0.79 11.29 -11.17
C MET A 46 2.01 11.51 -10.29
N MET A 47 2.87 10.49 -10.16
CA MET A 47 4.17 10.61 -9.50
C MET A 47 5.04 11.70 -10.11
N THR A 48 5.17 11.74 -11.44
CA THR A 48 5.95 12.77 -12.15
C THR A 48 5.38 14.17 -11.95
N ASN A 49 4.05 14.31 -11.90
CA ASN A 49 3.37 15.59 -11.73
C ASN A 49 3.23 16.01 -10.27
N GLY A 50 3.73 15.22 -9.32
CA GLY A 50 3.63 15.53 -7.89
C GLY A 50 2.20 15.47 -7.35
N ILE A 51 1.35 14.63 -7.93
CA ILE A 51 -0.06 14.45 -7.52
C ILE A 51 -0.12 13.28 -6.53
N PRO A 52 -0.42 13.52 -5.23
CA PRO A 52 -0.60 12.45 -4.27
C PRO A 52 -1.78 11.55 -4.63
N PHE A 53 -1.62 10.26 -4.35
CA PHE A 53 -2.70 9.29 -4.38
C PHE A 53 -2.57 8.25 -3.27
N PHE A 54 -3.70 7.76 -2.79
CA PHE A 54 -3.80 6.82 -1.68
C PHE A 54 -4.86 5.76 -1.92
N GLY A 55 -4.67 4.60 -1.31
CA GLY A 55 -5.59 3.47 -1.47
C GLY A 55 -6.22 3.05 -0.15
N ILE A 56 -7.50 2.71 -0.18
CA ILE A 56 -8.17 2.00 0.92
C ILE A 56 -9.03 0.87 0.36
N PRO A 57 -8.79 -0.38 0.75
CA PRO A 57 -9.74 -1.47 0.52
C PRO A 57 -10.89 -1.36 1.54
N VAL A 58 -12.11 -1.32 1.03
CA VAL A 58 -13.36 -1.24 1.81
C VAL A 58 -14.12 -2.56 1.65
N LEU A 59 -14.23 -3.32 2.74
CA LEU A 59 -14.98 -4.59 2.73
C LEU A 59 -16.47 -4.33 2.51
N ASP A 60 -17.10 -5.12 1.64
CA ASP A 60 -18.53 -4.99 1.37
C ASP A 60 -19.38 -5.40 2.60
N ASN A 61 -18.89 -6.34 3.41
CA ASN A 61 -19.54 -6.81 4.64
C ASN A 61 -18.50 -7.22 5.71
N LEU A 62 -18.76 -6.81 6.95
CA LEU A 62 -18.04 -7.29 8.14
C LEU A 62 -18.66 -8.60 8.63
N ASP A 63 -18.24 -9.72 8.03
CA ASP A 63 -18.56 -11.06 8.53
C ASP A 63 -17.56 -11.44 9.64
N PRO A 64 -17.98 -12.08 10.76
CA PRO A 64 -17.08 -12.75 11.69
C PRO A 64 -15.94 -13.56 11.06
N SER A 65 -16.17 -14.17 9.89
CA SER A 65 -15.16 -14.89 9.10
C SER A 65 -14.03 -13.98 8.57
N ASN A 66 -14.30 -12.68 8.40
CA ASN A 66 -13.39 -11.65 7.94
C ASN A 66 -12.74 -10.83 9.07
N ASN A 67 -13.14 -11.02 10.34
CA ASN A 67 -12.65 -10.22 11.49
C ASN A 67 -11.14 -10.28 11.74
N SER A 68 -10.42 -11.16 11.06
CA SER A 68 -8.96 -11.29 11.17
C SER A 68 -8.24 -11.08 9.84
N ILE A 69 -8.94 -10.68 8.79
CA ILE A 69 -8.38 -10.45 7.46
C ILE A 69 -7.91 -9.00 7.37
N VAL A 70 -6.71 -8.82 6.84
CA VAL A 70 -6.18 -7.53 6.46
C VAL A 70 -5.92 -7.56 4.97
N ILE A 71 -6.46 -6.59 4.24
CA ILE A 71 -6.22 -6.40 2.81
C ILE A 71 -5.14 -5.34 2.66
N GLY A 72 -4.02 -5.72 2.07
CA GLY A 72 -2.93 -4.81 1.74
C GLY A 72 -2.93 -4.49 0.26
N HIS A 73 -2.29 -3.38 -0.06
CA HIS A 73 -2.19 -2.91 -1.42
C HIS A 73 -0.87 -2.18 -1.65
N ASN A 74 -0.40 -2.20 -2.90
CA ASN A 74 0.70 -1.38 -3.38
C ASN A 74 0.35 -0.90 -4.79
N PHE A 75 0.67 0.34 -5.12
CA PHE A 75 0.50 0.87 -6.46
C PHE A 75 1.70 0.49 -7.34
N ASP A 76 1.45 0.18 -8.61
CA ASP A 76 2.48 0.18 -9.65
C ASP A 76 2.14 1.20 -10.74
N ASN A 77 2.81 1.17 -11.89
CA ASN A 77 2.60 2.13 -12.98
C ASN A 77 1.13 2.26 -13.43
N THR A 78 0.37 1.16 -13.41
CA THR A 78 -0.97 1.06 -14.02
C THR A 78 -1.97 0.25 -13.19
N ASN A 79 -1.53 -0.40 -12.12
CA ASN A 79 -2.37 -1.30 -11.33
C ASN A 79 -2.25 -1.03 -9.84
N VAL A 80 -3.23 -1.55 -9.12
CA VAL A 80 -3.17 -1.71 -7.68
C VAL A 80 -2.99 -3.18 -7.37
N ASN A 81 -1.81 -3.55 -6.88
CA ASN A 81 -1.52 -4.90 -6.44
C ASN A 81 -2.09 -5.11 -5.04
N VAL A 82 -3.06 -6.00 -4.90
CA VAL A 82 -3.81 -6.28 -3.68
C VAL A 82 -3.51 -7.68 -3.16
N PHE A 83 -3.54 -7.85 -1.84
CA PHE A 83 -3.33 -9.16 -1.21
C PHE A 83 -4.03 -9.23 0.13
N SER A 84 -4.35 -10.45 0.59
CA SER A 84 -5.00 -10.62 1.89
C SER A 84 -4.26 -11.56 2.82
N TYR A 85 -4.22 -11.19 4.10
CA TYR A 85 -3.55 -11.93 5.15
C TYR A 85 -4.45 -12.10 6.37
N CYS A 86 -4.59 -13.34 6.85
CA CYS A 86 -5.34 -13.64 8.06
C CYS A 86 -4.39 -13.62 9.27
N VAL A 87 -4.54 -12.62 10.15
CA VAL A 87 -3.69 -12.44 11.34
C VAL A 87 -3.83 -13.60 12.31
N LYS A 88 -5.04 -14.13 12.49
CA LYS A 88 -5.32 -15.27 13.37
C LYS A 88 -4.65 -16.55 12.88
N LYS A 89 -4.73 -16.84 11.57
CA LYS A 89 -4.10 -18.01 10.95
C LYS A 89 -2.61 -17.82 10.65
N LYS A 90 -2.13 -16.58 10.68
CA LYS A 90 -0.79 -16.17 10.27
C LYS A 90 -0.43 -16.66 8.87
N CYS A 91 -1.36 -16.56 7.93
CA CYS A 91 -1.15 -16.96 6.55
C CYS A 91 -1.88 -16.03 5.57
N TYR A 92 -1.39 -16.00 4.34
CA TYR A 92 -2.14 -15.41 3.24
C TYR A 92 -3.39 -16.24 2.98
N VAL A 93 -4.50 -15.55 2.74
CA VAL A 93 -5.79 -16.15 2.46
C VAL A 93 -6.36 -15.55 1.19
N LYS A 94 -7.40 -16.19 0.66
CA LYS A 94 -8.07 -15.74 -0.56
C LYS A 94 -8.64 -14.34 -0.36
N LEU A 95 -8.44 -13.46 -1.33
CA LEU A 95 -9.01 -12.11 -1.28
C LEU A 95 -10.55 -12.20 -1.16
N PRO A 96 -11.17 -11.49 -0.19
CA PRO A 96 -12.61 -11.39 -0.10
C PRO A 96 -13.15 -10.47 -1.20
N LYS A 97 -14.47 -10.28 -1.25
CA LYS A 97 -15.08 -9.19 -2.03
C LYS A 97 -14.87 -7.86 -1.31
N PHE A 98 -14.48 -6.84 -2.05
CA PHE A 98 -14.28 -5.50 -1.52
C PHE A 98 -14.36 -4.46 -2.64
N THR A 99 -14.53 -3.21 -2.26
CA THR A 99 -14.34 -2.06 -3.15
C THR A 99 -13.00 -1.41 -2.83
N PHE A 100 -12.12 -1.31 -3.82
CA PHE A 100 -10.89 -0.52 -3.69
C PHE A 100 -11.21 0.94 -4.00
N CYS A 101 -10.92 1.83 -3.06
CA CYS A 101 -11.05 3.26 -3.24
C CYS A 101 -9.66 3.87 -3.41
N THR A 102 -9.41 4.49 -4.57
CA THR A 102 -8.23 5.31 -4.82
C THR A 102 -8.59 6.77 -4.67
N PHE A 103 -7.92 7.46 -3.75
CA PHE A 103 -8.05 8.89 -3.48
C PHE A 103 -6.95 9.64 -4.21
N ILE A 104 -7.29 10.73 -4.88
CA ILE A 104 -6.39 11.55 -5.69
C ILE A 104 -6.53 13.00 -5.26
N ILE A 105 -5.40 13.68 -5.05
CA ILE A 105 -5.38 15.07 -4.58
C ILE A 105 -4.74 15.96 -5.66
N PRO A 106 -5.50 16.42 -6.68
CA PRO A 106 -4.92 17.05 -7.88
C PRO A 106 -4.25 18.39 -7.63
N ASN A 107 -4.75 19.18 -6.67
CA ASN A 107 -4.30 20.56 -6.39
C ASN A 107 -3.49 20.66 -5.09
N CYS A 108 -2.60 19.72 -4.86
CA CYS A 108 -1.74 19.69 -3.68
C CYS A 108 -0.59 20.71 -3.81
N THR A 109 -0.28 21.46 -2.74
CA THR A 109 0.94 22.28 -2.74
C THR A 109 2.18 21.39 -2.60
N SER A 110 3.31 21.77 -3.21
CA SER A 110 4.56 21.00 -3.13
C SER A 110 5.13 20.83 -1.71
N LYS A 111 4.57 21.55 -0.72
CA LYS A 111 4.94 21.41 0.70
C LYS A 111 4.19 20.26 1.38
N SER A 112 2.97 19.96 0.93
CA SER A 112 2.07 18.95 1.51
C SER A 112 2.28 17.55 0.92
N TYR A 113 3.03 17.43 -0.18
CA TYR A 113 3.38 16.17 -0.83
C TYR A 113 4.89 15.90 -0.77
N ARG A 114 5.25 14.64 -0.45
CA ARG A 114 6.62 14.15 -0.66
C ARG A 114 6.60 12.72 -1.17
N SER A 115 7.49 12.41 -2.12
CA SER A 115 7.88 11.03 -2.42
C SER A 115 9.28 10.79 -1.87
N LEU A 116 9.46 9.75 -1.05
CA LEU A 116 10.78 9.33 -0.58
C LEU A 116 11.02 7.88 -0.96
N SER A 117 12.19 7.63 -1.53
CA SER A 117 12.62 6.26 -1.83
C SER A 117 13.16 5.58 -0.58
N PHE A 118 12.96 4.27 -0.47
CA PHE A 118 13.63 3.46 0.53
C PHE A 118 15.12 3.31 0.14
N ASN A 119 15.96 4.27 0.53
CA ASN A 119 17.37 4.30 0.15
C ASN A 119 18.13 3.10 0.70
N SER A 120 18.45 2.15 -0.16
CA SER A 120 19.07 0.88 0.21
C SER A 120 20.46 0.94 0.85
N LYS A 121 21.26 2.01 0.67
CA LYS A 121 22.68 2.01 1.04
C LYS A 121 22.93 1.90 2.56
N ILE A 122 22.16 2.61 3.37
CA ILE A 122 22.33 2.64 4.85
C ILE A 122 21.92 1.31 5.50
N TRP A 123 20.95 0.62 4.91
CA TRP A 123 20.40 -0.66 5.41
C TRP A 123 21.28 -1.85 5.15
N LYS A 124 22.01 -1.82 4.03
CA LYS A 124 23.00 -2.82 3.67
C LYS A 124 24.02 -2.99 4.79
N ALA A 125 24.51 -1.87 5.33
CA ALA A 125 25.49 -1.86 6.41
C ALA A 125 24.90 -2.40 7.73
N LEU A 126 23.62 -2.13 8.00
CA LEU A 126 22.99 -2.43 9.30
C LEU A 126 22.19 -3.76 9.36
N ARG A 127 22.07 -4.50 8.24
CA ARG A 127 21.23 -5.73 8.12
C ARG A 127 19.79 -5.57 8.67
N LYS A 128 19.21 -4.38 8.52
CA LYS A 128 17.84 -4.06 8.99
C LYS A 128 16.87 -3.96 7.82
N ASN A 129 15.57 -4.12 8.10
CA ASN A 129 14.50 -3.87 7.12
C ASN A 129 14.52 -2.40 6.66
N PRO A 130 14.22 -2.11 5.37
CA PRO A 130 14.16 -0.74 4.88
C PRO A 130 13.16 0.15 5.66
N PHE A 131 13.57 1.38 5.99
CA PHE A 131 12.77 2.47 6.55
C PHE A 131 12.99 3.76 5.78
N ILE A 132 12.08 4.70 5.98
CA ILE A 132 12.23 6.11 5.66
C ILE A 132 12.18 6.85 7.00
N GLY A 133 13.18 7.68 7.27
CA GLY A 133 13.17 8.56 8.43
C GLY A 133 12.32 9.78 8.11
N LEU A 134 11.41 10.13 9.02
CA LEU A 134 10.61 11.35 8.95
C LEU A 134 11.30 12.35 9.90
N ASP A 135 11.84 13.43 9.34
CA ASP A 135 12.43 14.49 10.16
C ASP A 135 11.33 15.20 10.96
N THR A 136 11.54 15.31 12.27
CA THR A 136 10.52 15.60 13.29
C THR A 136 9.92 16.97 13.25
N SER A 137 10.58 17.92 12.57
CA SER A 137 10.14 19.31 12.53
C SER A 137 9.14 19.61 11.42
N SER A 138 8.89 18.69 10.48
CA SER A 138 8.12 19.04 9.27
C SER A 138 7.26 17.95 8.64
N ILE A 139 7.28 16.69 9.09
CA ILE A 139 6.55 15.60 8.41
C ILE A 139 5.85 14.69 9.42
N ASN A 140 4.53 14.82 9.55
CA ASN A 140 3.66 13.87 10.26
C ASN A 140 2.54 13.41 9.32
N PRO A 141 2.86 12.50 8.38
CA PRO A 141 2.01 12.26 7.24
C PRO A 141 0.69 11.64 7.70
N SER A 142 -0.40 12.30 7.32
CA SER A 142 -1.77 11.83 7.55
C SER A 142 -2.10 10.63 6.66
N CYS A 143 -1.53 10.62 5.43
CA CYS A 143 -1.72 9.55 4.46
C CYS A 143 -0.38 9.06 3.92
N ILE A 144 -0.24 7.74 3.81
CA ILE A 144 0.93 7.09 3.19
C ILE A 144 0.50 6.05 2.16
N SER A 145 1.26 5.91 1.08
CA SER A 145 1.08 4.84 0.10
C SER A 145 2.39 4.37 -0.49
N LEU A 146 2.44 3.11 -0.91
CA LEU A 146 3.61 2.53 -1.55
C LEU A 146 3.43 2.52 -3.06
N TYR A 147 4.43 3.00 -3.78
CA TYR A 147 4.51 2.97 -5.23
C TYR A 147 5.72 2.13 -5.69
N LEU A 148 5.48 1.24 -6.64
CA LEU A 148 6.46 0.33 -7.23
C LEU A 148 6.65 0.69 -8.70
N SER A 149 7.79 1.28 -9.06
CA SER A 149 8.05 1.76 -10.43
C SER A 149 8.37 0.63 -11.43
N LYS A 150 8.65 -0.58 -10.95
CA LYS A 150 8.80 -1.79 -11.76
C LYS A 150 7.75 -2.82 -11.41
N ASN A 151 7.22 -3.48 -12.45
CA ASN A 151 6.32 -4.61 -12.30
C ASN A 151 7.16 -5.89 -12.18
N ASN A 152 7.64 -6.18 -10.96
CA ASN A 152 8.24 -7.48 -10.66
C ASN A 152 7.29 -8.28 -9.77
N ASN A 153 7.43 -9.61 -9.80
CA ASN A 153 6.79 -10.50 -8.83
C ASN A 153 7.36 -10.25 -7.43
N PHE A 154 6.82 -9.24 -6.74
CA PHE A 154 7.26 -8.83 -5.42
C PHE A 154 6.43 -9.45 -4.31
N LYS A 155 7.13 -9.87 -3.24
CA LYS A 155 6.46 -10.44 -2.06
C LYS A 155 5.55 -9.37 -1.47
N PRO A 156 4.32 -9.69 -1.02
CA PRO A 156 3.43 -8.72 -0.40
C PRO A 156 4.15 -7.84 0.64
N ILE A 157 4.06 -6.53 0.44
CA ILE A 157 4.72 -5.52 1.26
C ILE A 157 3.71 -4.88 2.19
N PHE A 158 3.98 -4.93 3.49
CA PHE A 158 3.23 -4.18 4.48
C PHE A 158 3.98 -2.92 4.86
N LEU A 159 3.30 -1.78 4.79
CA LEU A 159 3.80 -0.53 5.35
C LEU A 159 3.46 -0.43 6.84
N ILE A 160 4.46 -0.04 7.64
CA ILE A 160 4.33 0.21 9.07
C ILE A 160 4.84 1.62 9.36
N GLN A 161 3.93 2.50 9.74
CA GLN A 161 4.27 3.79 10.33
C GLN A 161 4.58 3.61 11.82
N ARG A 162 5.72 4.16 12.23
CA ARG A 162 6.20 4.28 13.61
C ARG A 162 6.49 5.75 13.85
N ILE A 163 6.64 6.13 15.12
CA ILE A 163 7.13 7.48 15.48
C ILE A 163 8.39 7.78 14.66
N LYS A 164 8.33 8.85 13.85
CA LYS A 164 9.44 9.37 13.02
C LYS A 164 9.93 8.43 11.91
N GLN A 165 9.24 7.33 11.61
CA GLN A 165 9.75 6.35 10.63
C GLN A 165 8.62 5.59 9.91
N VAL A 166 8.77 5.34 8.61
CA VAL A 166 7.95 4.36 7.88
C VAL A 166 8.80 3.17 7.47
N LYS A 167 8.33 1.95 7.73
CA LYS A 167 9.05 0.70 7.52
C LYS A 167 8.32 -0.19 6.53
N ILE A 168 9.10 -0.89 5.71
CA ILE A 168 8.63 -2.05 4.95
C ILE A 168 8.75 -3.30 5.83
N LYS A 169 7.69 -4.09 5.86
CA LYS A 169 7.69 -5.40 6.53
C LYS A 169 7.15 -6.47 5.58
N TYR A 170 7.86 -7.60 5.58
CA TYR A 170 7.35 -8.86 5.05
C TYR A 170 6.86 -9.69 6.23
N VAL A 171 5.67 -10.27 6.10
CA VAL A 171 5.12 -11.16 7.11
C VAL A 171 5.44 -12.62 6.78
N ASP A 172 5.61 -13.41 7.83
CA ASP A 172 5.74 -14.86 7.71
C ASP A 172 4.38 -15.50 7.43
N CYS A 173 4.41 -16.63 6.75
CA CYS A 173 3.21 -17.35 6.35
C CYS A 173 3.29 -18.81 6.81
N ASN A 174 2.39 -19.19 7.71
CA ASN A 174 2.31 -20.52 8.31
C ASN A 174 1.53 -21.52 7.45
N CYS A 175 1.37 -21.24 6.15
CA CYS A 175 0.59 -22.09 5.25
C CYS A 175 1.31 -23.38 4.81
N LYS A 176 2.55 -23.63 5.26
CA LYS A 176 3.39 -24.75 4.81
C LYS A 176 3.52 -24.82 3.27
N LYS A 177 3.70 -23.67 2.62
CA LYS A 177 3.81 -23.51 1.15
C LYS A 177 2.56 -23.95 0.36
N THR A 178 1.37 -23.78 0.92
CA THR A 178 0.12 -24.12 0.21
C THR A 178 -0.46 -22.96 -0.62
N CYS A 179 -0.27 -21.70 -0.22
CA CYS A 179 -0.72 -20.53 -0.99
C CYS A 179 0.26 -20.18 -2.12
N SER A 180 -0.24 -19.50 -3.17
CA SER A 180 0.55 -19.06 -4.33
C SER A 180 1.76 -18.23 -3.90
N ILE A 181 1.56 -17.28 -2.99
CA ILE A 181 2.61 -16.39 -2.47
C ILE A 181 3.81 -17.14 -1.87
N CYS A 182 3.59 -18.34 -1.31
CA CYS A 182 4.65 -19.17 -0.72
C CYS A 182 5.17 -20.27 -1.65
N LYS A 183 4.45 -20.58 -2.73
CA LYS A 183 4.85 -21.52 -3.78
C LYS A 183 5.71 -20.84 -4.82
N ASP A 184 5.26 -19.67 -5.25
CA ASP A 184 5.91 -18.88 -6.27
C ASP A 184 7.21 -18.31 -5.67
N ASN A 185 8.27 -18.25 -6.49
CA ASN A 185 9.54 -17.61 -6.12
C ASN A 185 9.39 -16.08 -6.10
N ILE A 186 8.46 -15.58 -5.30
CA ILE A 186 8.19 -14.16 -5.20
C ILE A 186 9.34 -13.50 -4.46
N VAL A 187 9.99 -12.55 -5.13
CA VAL A 187 11.25 -11.97 -4.67
C VAL A 187 10.95 -10.83 -3.70
N SER A 188 11.55 -10.86 -2.51
CA SER A 188 11.60 -9.66 -1.67
C SER A 188 12.40 -8.58 -2.39
N LEU A 189 11.99 -7.31 -2.29
CA LEU A 189 12.71 -6.18 -2.86
C LEU A 189 14.23 -6.36 -2.74
N SER A 190 14.90 -6.41 -3.89
CA SER A 190 16.34 -6.60 -3.89
C SER A 190 16.98 -5.36 -3.25
N LYS A 191 18.06 -5.59 -2.50
CA LYS A 191 18.75 -4.51 -1.79
C LYS A 191 19.33 -3.45 -2.74
N ASN A 192 19.27 -3.62 -4.06
CA ASN A 192 19.85 -2.68 -5.02
C ASN A 192 18.81 -1.88 -5.81
N GLU A 193 17.52 -2.09 -5.54
CA GLU A 193 16.46 -1.48 -6.32
C GLU A 193 15.90 -0.23 -5.65
N ASN A 194 16.05 0.91 -6.35
CA ASN A 194 15.38 2.17 -6.01
C ASN A 194 13.94 2.21 -6.59
N ASN A 195 13.31 1.06 -6.81
CA ASN A 195 12.03 0.97 -7.51
C ASN A 195 10.83 1.15 -6.57
N VAL A 196 11.07 1.62 -5.35
CA VAL A 196 10.08 1.64 -4.27
C VAL A 196 10.08 3.01 -3.63
N GLU A 197 8.96 3.69 -3.80
CA GLU A 197 8.73 5.03 -3.31
C GLU A 197 7.57 5.00 -2.33
N CYS A 198 7.72 5.73 -1.22
CA CYS A 198 6.62 6.00 -0.32
C CYS A 198 6.12 7.41 -0.59
N ILE A 199 4.84 7.51 -0.92
CA ILE A 199 4.12 8.76 -1.08
C ILE A 199 3.61 9.18 0.28
N PHE A 200 3.85 10.44 0.63
CA PHE A 200 3.41 11.08 1.85
C PHE A 200 2.52 12.26 1.52
N PHE A 201 1.44 12.40 2.28
CA PHE A 201 0.63 13.61 2.28
C PHE A 201 0.40 14.09 3.71
N ASP A 202 0.66 15.38 3.91
CA ASP A 202 0.52 16.11 5.17
C ASP A 202 -0.20 17.45 4.84
N PRO A 203 -1.53 17.54 5.10
CA PRO A 203 -2.35 18.68 4.68
C PRO A 203 -1.93 20.01 5.30
#